data_AF-A0ABD7P0U9-F1
#
_entry.id   AF-A0ABD7P0U9-F1
#
_cell.length_a   1.000
_cell.length_b   1.000
_cell.length_c   1.000
_cell.angle_alpha   90.00
_cell.angle_beta   90.00
_cell.angle_gamma   90.00
#
_symmetry.space_group_name_H-M   'P 1'
#
loop_
_entity.id
_entity.type
_entity.pdbx_description
1 polymer ?
#
loop_
_entity_poly.entity_id
_entity_poly.type
_entity_poly.pdbx_seq_one_letter_code
_entity_poly.pdbx_strand_id
1 'polypeptide(L)'
;MKHVHKLVWIGLFVNIIICFVARNLLLDEGQLNFHSRVDSMWSWLVLALFIAVVVQAVSIMLSGRYPYLAIVLAFIGGIVMVPASMIFLVGSLFSFQTRINAGFIPWRSTIGETSSDDNQQLLTFNASGFYPQGALALIAGIIILMIGMGIGGVFIAVGIVALCNGYRLQNRVVIGVSGESMIFTPGLYADTYVIPLRDVILAERGSNDAKVRLRIRSSGRSFTLRKKMLAGDDVNNAFAAILAKLSTV
;
A
#
# COMPACT_ATOMS: atom_id res chain seq x y z
N MET A 1 2.47 20.29 4.43
CA MET A 1 1.99 19.05 5.09
C MET A 1 0.65 18.50 4.53
N LYS A 2 -0.01 19.15 3.55
CA LYS A 2 -1.35 18.79 3.03
C LYS A 2 -1.48 17.45 2.25
N HIS A 3 -0.43 16.64 2.16
CA HIS A 3 -0.42 15.41 1.35
C HIS A 3 0.11 14.17 2.10
N VAL A 4 0.27 14.26 3.42
CA VAL A 4 0.65 13.10 4.25
C VAL A 4 -0.64 12.47 4.78
N HIS A 5 -0.82 11.18 4.52
CA HIS A 5 -2.00 10.44 4.94
C HIS A 5 -2.08 10.37 6.47
N LYS A 6 -3.28 10.52 7.04
CA LYS A 6 -3.49 10.55 8.51
C LYS A 6 -2.94 9.30 9.21
N LEU A 7 -3.01 8.14 8.54
CA LEU A 7 -2.46 6.87 9.03
C LEU A 7 -0.97 6.93 9.37
N VAL A 8 -0.18 7.77 8.67
CA VAL A 8 1.26 7.92 8.98
C VAL A 8 1.45 8.49 10.37
N TRP A 9 0.71 9.54 10.71
CA TRP A 9 0.79 10.19 12.01
C TRP A 9 0.26 9.30 13.12
N ILE A 10 -0.86 8.60 12.86
CA ILE A 10 -1.42 7.61 13.81
C ILE A 10 -0.41 6.49 14.06
N GLY A 11 0.20 5.94 13.00
CA GLY A 11 1.20 4.89 13.13
C GLY A 11 2.47 5.35 13.86
N LEU A 12 2.96 6.56 13.58
CA LEU A 12 4.10 7.12 14.31
C LEU A 12 3.77 7.31 15.80
N PHE A 13 2.58 7.82 16.12
CA PHE A 13 2.13 8.00 17.49
C PHE A 13 2.03 6.68 18.25
N VAL A 14 1.46 5.64 17.63
CA VAL A 14 1.42 4.28 18.20
C VAL A 14 2.83 3.76 18.45
N ASN A 15 3.76 3.93 17.51
CA ASN A 15 5.15 3.50 17.67
C ASN A 15 5.85 4.25 18.82
N ILE A 16 5.61 5.55 18.99
CA ILE A 16 6.14 6.34 20.12
C ILE A 16 5.65 5.77 21.46
N ILE A 17 4.34 5.50 21.58
CA ILE A 17 3.78 4.90 22.80
C ILE A 17 4.42 3.56 23.09
N ILE A 18 4.56 2.69 22.08
CA ILE A 18 5.16 1.38 22.25
C ILE A 18 6.63 1.48 22.67
N CYS A 19 7.41 2.39 22.09
CA CYS A 19 8.77 2.66 22.56
C CYS A 19 8.81 3.07 24.04
N PHE A 20 7.88 3.92 24.47
CA PHE A 20 7.81 4.37 25.86
C PHE A 20 7.39 3.24 26.81
N VAL A 21 6.38 2.46 26.44
CA VAL A 21 5.92 1.29 27.21
C VAL A 21 7.02 0.23 27.29
N ALA A 22 7.67 -0.09 26.17
CA ALA A 22 8.79 -1.03 26.13
C ALA A 22 9.94 -0.57 27.02
N ARG A 23 10.31 0.73 26.96
CA ARG A 23 11.33 1.28 27.86
C ARG A 23 10.96 1.09 29.32
N ASN A 24 9.73 1.41 29.74
CA ASN A 24 9.35 1.34 31.14
C ASN A 24 9.22 -0.11 31.64
N LEU A 25 8.65 -1.02 30.84
CA LEU A 25 8.59 -2.46 31.15
C LEU A 25 10.00 -3.05 31.31
N LEU A 26 10.91 -2.71 30.39
CA LEU A 26 12.28 -3.23 30.42
C LEU A 26 13.11 -2.65 31.58
N LEU A 27 12.84 -1.41 32.00
CA LEU A 27 13.47 -0.82 33.19
C LEU A 27 12.98 -1.47 34.50
N ASP A 28 11.72 -1.90 34.55
CA ASP A 28 11.14 -2.58 35.72
C ASP A 28 11.67 -4.01 35.86
N GLU A 29 11.77 -4.77 34.76
CA GLU A 29 12.34 -6.13 34.77
C GLU A 29 13.86 -6.14 35.00
N GLY A 30 14.58 -5.13 34.52
CA GLY A 30 16.03 -4.98 34.73
C GLY A 30 16.44 -4.73 36.19
N GLN A 31 15.51 -4.33 37.07
CA GLN A 31 15.76 -4.22 38.51
C GLN A 31 15.71 -5.59 39.22
N LEU A 32 15.04 -6.59 38.64
CA LEU A 32 14.72 -7.85 39.31
C LEU A 32 15.62 -9.03 38.93
N ASN A 33 16.34 -8.99 37.81
CA ASN A 33 17.18 -10.11 37.33
C ASN A 33 18.58 -9.66 36.94
N PHE A 34 19.53 -9.75 37.88
CA PHE A 34 20.94 -9.40 37.64
C PHE A 34 21.68 -10.49 36.86
N HIS A 35 21.99 -10.21 35.58
CA HIS A 35 23.15 -10.74 34.83
C HIS A 35 23.62 -9.67 33.82
N SER A 36 24.80 -9.09 34.07
CA SER A 36 25.35 -7.90 33.37
C SER A 36 25.46 -7.98 31.84
N ARG A 37 25.37 -9.18 31.25
CA ARG A 37 25.40 -9.38 29.79
C ARG A 37 24.02 -9.17 29.13
N VAL A 38 22.93 -9.41 29.85
CA VAL A 38 21.54 -9.24 29.36
C VAL A 38 21.16 -7.75 29.33
N ASP A 39 21.65 -6.97 30.30
CA ASP A 39 21.41 -5.52 30.38
C ASP A 39 21.94 -4.77 29.15
N SER A 40 23.11 -5.18 28.63
CA SER A 40 23.69 -4.59 27.43
C SER A 40 22.81 -4.84 26.20
N MET A 41 22.38 -6.08 25.96
CA MET A 41 21.51 -6.42 24.82
C MET A 41 20.17 -5.69 24.87
N TRP A 42 19.56 -5.56 26.06
CA TRP A 42 18.32 -4.81 26.25
C TRP A 42 18.48 -3.31 26.04
N SER A 43 19.60 -2.72 26.46
CA SER A 43 19.90 -1.33 26.16
C SER A 43 20.03 -1.07 24.64
N TRP A 44 20.68 -1.98 23.90
CA TRP A 44 20.81 -1.85 22.44
C TRP A 44 19.48 -1.99 21.71
N LEU A 45 18.58 -2.87 22.18
CA LEU A 45 17.27 -3.04 21.58
C LEU A 45 16.41 -1.79 21.76
N VAL A 46 16.35 -1.24 22.98
CA VAL A 46 15.62 0.01 23.26
C VAL A 46 16.19 1.16 22.42
N LEU A 47 17.53 1.27 22.34
CA LEU A 47 18.17 2.27 21.49
C LEU A 47 17.77 2.12 20.02
N ALA A 48 17.74 0.90 19.48
CA ALA A 48 17.32 0.63 18.12
C ALA A 48 15.86 1.03 17.87
N LEU A 49 14.95 0.82 18.84
CA LEU A 49 13.56 1.26 18.76
C LEU A 49 13.44 2.80 18.72
N PHE A 50 14.22 3.51 19.53
CA PHE A 50 14.26 4.97 19.49
C PHE A 50 14.80 5.49 18.15
N ILE A 51 15.91 4.92 17.66
CA ILE A 51 16.47 5.26 16.34
C ILE A 51 15.42 5.00 15.25
N ALA A 52 14.70 3.88 15.31
CA ALA A 52 13.64 3.55 14.37
C ALA A 52 12.54 4.63 14.33
N VAL A 53 12.06 5.09 15.49
CA VAL A 53 11.07 6.19 15.56
C VAL A 53 11.62 7.49 14.97
N VAL A 54 12.88 7.83 15.26
CA VAL A 54 13.53 9.02 14.69
C VAL A 54 13.62 8.93 13.17
N VAL A 55 14.06 7.78 12.65
CA VAL A 55 14.13 7.51 11.20
C VAL A 55 12.74 7.61 10.56
N GLN A 56 11.70 7.08 11.21
CA GLN A 56 10.31 7.22 10.76
C GLN A 56 9.86 8.68 10.73
N ALA A 57 10.18 9.49 11.74
CA ALA A 57 9.84 10.92 11.75
C ALA A 57 10.56 11.69 10.63
N VAL A 58 11.86 11.43 10.41
CA VAL A 58 12.65 12.01 9.31
C VAL A 58 12.07 11.63 7.96
N SER A 59 11.61 10.38 7.80
CA SER A 59 10.90 9.94 6.60
C SER A 59 9.67 10.82 6.29
N ILE A 60 8.85 11.14 7.29
CA ILE A 60 7.69 12.03 7.09
C ILE A 60 8.14 13.41 6.62
N MET A 61 9.19 13.98 7.22
CA MET A 61 9.70 15.31 6.85
C MET A 61 10.19 15.33 5.40
N LEU A 62 10.88 14.27 4.96
CA LEU A 62 11.38 14.15 3.59
C LEU A 62 10.30 13.82 2.56
N SER A 63 9.16 13.26 2.97
CA SER A 63 8.07 12.82 2.07
C SER A 63 7.55 13.92 1.13
N GLY A 64 7.72 15.19 1.51
CA GLY A 64 7.33 16.33 0.68
C GLY A 64 8.25 16.60 -0.50
N ARG A 65 9.57 16.47 -0.32
CA ARG A 65 10.59 16.88 -1.32
C ARG A 65 11.26 15.68 -1.99
N TYR A 66 11.44 14.58 -1.26
CA TYR A 66 12.13 13.38 -1.71
C TYR A 66 11.29 12.13 -1.39
N PRO A 67 10.18 11.88 -2.12
CA PRO A 67 9.24 10.81 -1.80
C PRO A 67 9.88 9.41 -1.85
N TYR A 68 10.85 9.19 -2.75
CA TYR A 68 11.57 7.92 -2.86
C TYR A 68 12.51 7.66 -1.67
N LEU A 69 13.23 8.68 -1.19
CA LEU A 69 14.07 8.55 0.01
C LEU A 69 13.20 8.36 1.25
N ALA A 70 12.09 9.11 1.33
CA ALA A 70 11.14 8.99 2.42
C ALA A 70 10.59 7.56 2.55
N ILE A 71 10.13 6.93 1.45
CA ILE A 71 9.59 5.58 1.55
C ILE A 71 10.66 4.55 1.95
N VAL A 72 11.91 4.69 1.48
CA VAL A 72 13.02 3.82 1.90
C VAL A 72 13.28 3.94 3.40
N LEU A 73 13.38 5.17 3.92
CA LEU A 73 13.55 5.42 5.35
C LEU A 73 12.37 4.90 6.17
N ALA A 74 11.14 5.03 5.65
CA ALA A 74 9.95 4.48 6.29
C ALA A 74 10.05 2.96 6.46
N PHE A 75 10.55 2.25 5.46
CA PHE A 75 10.78 0.80 5.55
C PHE A 75 11.90 0.44 6.52
N ILE A 76 13.03 1.15 6.48
CA ILE A 76 14.16 0.92 7.40
C ILE A 76 13.71 1.07 8.86
N GLY A 77 13.06 2.19 9.19
CA GLY A 77 12.56 2.43 10.54
C GLY A 77 11.33 1.58 10.88
N GLY A 78 10.50 1.24 9.90
CA GLY A 78 9.29 0.45 10.11
C GLY A 78 9.57 -1.00 10.43
N ILE A 79 10.48 -1.67 9.71
CA ILE A 79 10.76 -3.10 9.87
C ILE A 79 11.18 -3.45 11.31
N VAL A 80 11.97 -2.59 11.95
CA VAL A 80 12.45 -2.76 13.33
C VAL A 80 11.30 -2.88 14.35
N MET A 81 10.15 -2.27 14.05
CA MET A 81 9.01 -2.17 14.96
C MET A 81 7.78 -2.97 14.48
N VAL A 82 7.97 -3.95 13.60
CA VAL A 82 6.89 -4.86 13.18
C VAL A 82 6.51 -5.76 14.38
N PRO A 83 5.21 -6.01 14.63
CA PRO A 83 4.04 -5.69 13.79
C PRO A 83 3.47 -4.28 13.93
N ALA A 84 3.79 -3.56 15.01
CA ALA A 84 3.15 -2.28 15.34
C ALA A 84 3.27 -1.22 14.24
N SER A 85 4.43 -1.18 13.58
CA SER A 85 4.73 -0.22 12.52
C SER A 85 3.94 -0.41 11.23
N MET A 86 3.15 -1.49 11.09
CA MET A 86 2.38 -1.74 9.87
C MET A 86 1.43 -0.58 9.55
N ILE A 87 0.83 0.06 10.55
CA ILE A 87 -0.04 1.24 10.36
C ILE A 87 0.75 2.39 9.74
N PHE A 88 1.96 2.65 10.26
CA PHE A 88 2.86 3.67 9.74
C PHE A 88 3.33 3.36 8.31
N LEU A 89 3.71 2.11 8.03
CA LEU A 89 4.16 1.66 6.71
C LEU A 89 3.04 1.78 5.66
N VAL A 90 1.83 1.32 5.98
CA VAL A 90 0.66 1.46 5.09
C VAL A 90 0.36 2.93 4.83
N GLY A 91 0.35 3.77 5.86
CA GLY A 91 0.19 5.22 5.69
C GLY A 91 1.27 5.84 4.80
N SER A 92 2.51 5.37 4.92
CA SER A 92 3.65 5.87 4.15
C SER A 92 3.52 5.49 2.68
N LEU A 93 3.01 4.30 2.38
CA LEU A 93 2.69 3.86 1.01
C LEU A 93 1.58 4.72 0.38
N PHE A 94 0.51 5.03 1.12
CA PHE A 94 -0.53 5.96 0.64
C PHE A 94 0.02 7.36 0.37
N SER A 95 0.82 7.89 1.30
CA SER A 95 1.43 9.22 1.17
C SER A 95 2.38 9.27 -0.03
N PHE A 96 3.18 8.23 -0.22
CA PHE A 96 4.06 8.07 -1.35
C PHE A 96 3.27 8.07 -2.66
N GLN A 97 2.24 7.22 -2.78
CA GLN A 97 1.39 7.14 -3.97
C GLN A 97 0.67 8.46 -4.27
N THR A 98 0.16 9.14 -3.25
CA THR A 98 -0.48 10.46 -3.41
C THR A 98 0.51 11.48 -3.96
N ARG A 99 1.77 11.46 -3.51
CA ARG A 99 2.81 12.40 -3.95
C ARG A 99 3.27 12.15 -5.37
N ILE A 100 3.61 10.92 -5.71
CA ILE A 100 4.15 10.59 -7.04
C ILE A 100 3.08 10.71 -8.15
N ASN A 101 1.80 10.72 -7.78
CA ASN A 101 0.67 10.84 -8.69
C ASN A 101 -0.05 12.21 -8.56
N ALA A 102 0.52 13.17 -7.85
CA ALA A 102 -0.10 14.48 -7.60
C ALA A 102 -0.36 15.31 -8.87
N GLY A 103 0.29 14.96 -9.99
CA GLY A 103 0.07 15.59 -11.29
C GLY A 103 -1.17 15.08 -12.04
N PHE A 104 -1.84 14.04 -11.53
CA PHE A 104 -3.06 13.50 -12.15
C PHE A 104 -4.32 14.00 -11.48
N ILE A 105 -5.40 14.10 -12.25
CA ILE A 105 -6.71 14.51 -11.78
C ILE A 105 -7.38 13.30 -11.10
N PRO A 106 -7.74 13.37 -9.80
CA PRO A 106 -8.45 12.29 -9.12
C PRO A 106 -9.81 12.04 -9.76
N TRP A 107 -10.09 10.78 -10.06
CA TRP A 107 -11.41 10.35 -10.49
C TRP A 107 -12.34 10.30 -9.28
N ARG A 108 -13.39 11.12 -9.28
CA ARG A 108 -14.48 11.03 -8.32
C ARG A 108 -15.65 10.38 -9.02
N SER A 109 -15.91 9.11 -8.74
CA SER A 109 -17.19 8.51 -9.12
C SER A 109 -18.26 9.23 -8.30
N THR A 110 -19.09 10.06 -8.95
CA THR A 110 -20.31 10.54 -8.29
C THR A 110 -21.14 9.31 -7.97
N ILE A 111 -21.30 9.01 -6.67
CA ILE A 111 -22.18 7.94 -6.19
C ILE A 111 -23.58 8.30 -6.71
N GLY A 112 -24.04 7.65 -7.78
CA GLY A 112 -25.32 7.95 -8.41
C GLY A 112 -25.35 7.82 -9.93
N GLU A 113 -24.22 7.86 -10.62
CA GLU A 113 -24.18 7.65 -12.08
C GLU A 113 -23.39 6.38 -12.40
N THR A 114 -23.97 5.25 -11.99
CA THR A 114 -23.97 4.08 -12.89
C THR A 114 -24.96 4.38 -14.01
N SER A 115 -24.77 5.50 -14.72
CA SER A 115 -25.43 5.70 -15.99
C SER A 115 -24.84 4.63 -16.88
N SER A 116 -25.70 3.70 -17.25
CA SER A 116 -25.61 2.80 -18.40
C SER A 116 -25.26 3.61 -19.65
N ASP A 117 -24.01 4.06 -19.73
CA ASP A 117 -23.41 4.56 -20.94
C ASP A 117 -22.69 3.35 -21.53
N ASP A 118 -23.31 2.75 -22.56
CA ASP A 118 -22.89 1.50 -23.23
C ASP A 118 -21.43 1.52 -23.72
N ASN A 119 -20.75 2.67 -23.64
CA ASN A 119 -19.37 2.87 -24.03
C ASN A 119 -18.34 2.77 -22.88
N GLN A 120 -18.76 2.62 -21.63
CA GLN A 120 -17.84 2.49 -20.50
C GLN A 120 -17.40 1.05 -20.27
N GLN A 121 -16.18 0.73 -20.72
CA GLN A 121 -15.53 -0.54 -20.39
C GLN A 121 -14.63 -0.33 -19.16
N LEU A 122 -15.05 -0.86 -18.02
CA LEU A 122 -14.36 -0.75 -16.74
C LEU A 122 -13.94 -2.13 -16.23
N LEU A 123 -12.67 -2.29 -15.91
CA LEU A 123 -12.14 -3.47 -15.21
C LEU A 123 -11.76 -3.08 -13.79
N THR A 124 -12.21 -3.87 -12.83
CA THR A 124 -12.00 -3.63 -11.39
C THR A 124 -10.90 -4.51 -10.81
N PHE A 125 -10.50 -4.27 -9.57
CA PHE A 125 -9.51 -5.10 -8.88
C PHE A 125 -10.11 -6.46 -8.54
N ASN A 126 -9.36 -7.52 -8.84
CA ASN A 126 -9.65 -8.84 -8.32
C ASN A 126 -9.29 -8.90 -6.82
N ALA A 127 -10.25 -8.52 -5.98
CA ALA A 127 -10.12 -8.54 -4.53
C ALA A 127 -10.27 -9.96 -3.92
N SER A 128 -10.70 -10.95 -4.71
CA SER A 128 -11.05 -12.30 -4.21
C SER A 128 -9.90 -13.02 -3.52
N GLY A 129 -8.65 -12.77 -3.91
CA GLY A 129 -7.47 -13.38 -3.30
C GLY A 129 -7.10 -12.80 -1.92
N PHE A 130 -7.49 -11.55 -1.64
CA PHE A 130 -7.08 -10.86 -0.41
C PHE A 130 -7.82 -11.39 0.84
N TYR A 131 -9.09 -11.73 0.70
CA TYR A 131 -9.93 -12.23 1.78
C TYR A 131 -9.47 -13.59 2.34
N PRO A 132 -9.33 -14.67 1.54
CA PRO A 132 -8.90 -15.96 2.05
C PRO A 132 -7.46 -15.91 2.56
N GLN A 133 -6.56 -15.18 1.88
CA GLN A 133 -5.17 -15.00 2.36
C GLN A 133 -5.13 -14.25 3.69
N GLY A 134 -5.92 -13.18 3.83
CA GLY A 134 -6.01 -12.41 5.06
C GLY A 134 -6.59 -13.21 6.23
N ALA A 135 -7.67 -13.96 5.98
CA ALA A 135 -8.28 -14.83 6.99
C ALA A 135 -7.34 -15.95 7.44
N LEU A 136 -6.67 -16.63 6.50
CA LEU A 136 -5.70 -17.68 6.81
C LEU A 136 -4.51 -17.15 7.63
N ALA A 137 -3.94 -16.00 7.23
CA ALA A 137 -2.85 -15.38 7.97
C ALA A 137 -3.28 -14.97 9.39
N LEU A 138 -4.49 -14.45 9.56
CA LEU A 138 -5.03 -14.06 10.86
C LEU A 138 -5.23 -15.27 11.78
N ILE A 139 -5.85 -16.34 11.29
CA ILE A 139 -6.05 -17.60 12.05
C ILE A 139 -4.69 -18.20 12.44
N ALA A 140 -3.77 -18.32 11.48
CA ALA A 140 -2.43 -18.84 11.75
C ALA A 140 -1.70 -17.99 12.81
N GLY A 141 -1.80 -16.66 12.70
CA GLY A 141 -1.18 -15.75 13.66
C GLY A 141 -1.71 -15.89 15.08
N ILE A 142 -3.02 -16.08 15.25
CA ILE A 142 -3.64 -16.35 16.57
C ILE A 142 -3.12 -17.65 17.16
N ILE A 143 -3.11 -18.73 16.37
CA ILE A 143 -2.62 -20.05 16.84
C ILE A 143 -1.15 -19.97 17.26
N ILE A 144 -0.30 -19.36 16.44
CA ILE A 144 1.13 -19.19 16.72
C ILE A 144 1.35 -18.36 18.00
N LEU A 145 0.54 -17.31 18.20
CA LEU A 145 0.62 -16.46 19.38
C LEU A 145 0.16 -17.22 20.65
N MET A 146 -0.86 -18.08 20.55
CA MET A 146 -1.27 -18.96 21.65
C MET A 146 -0.19 -19.97 22.06
N ILE A 147 0.68 -20.38 21.12
CA ILE A 147 1.86 -21.23 21.40
C ILE A 147 3.01 -20.42 22.03
N GLY A 148 2.85 -19.10 22.19
CA GLY A 148 3.83 -18.21 22.82
C GLY A 148 4.89 -17.67 21.87
N MET A 149 4.74 -17.85 20.56
CA MET A 149 5.69 -17.35 19.57
C MET A 149 5.31 -15.93 19.13
N GLY A 150 6.18 -14.95 19.40
CA GLY A 150 5.95 -13.53 19.06
C GLY A 150 5.75 -13.24 17.57
N ILE A 151 6.22 -14.11 16.67
CA ILE A 151 5.99 -13.99 15.22
C ILE A 151 4.51 -14.06 14.84
N GLY A 152 3.66 -14.65 15.70
CA GLY A 152 2.21 -14.68 15.51
C GLY A 152 1.61 -13.28 15.35
N GLY A 153 2.15 -12.28 16.05
CA GLY A 153 1.72 -10.88 15.91
C GLY A 153 1.95 -10.31 14.50
N VAL A 154 3.00 -10.75 13.81
CA VAL A 154 3.29 -10.36 12.42
C VAL A 154 2.22 -10.92 11.48
N PHE A 155 1.86 -12.18 11.63
CA PHE A 155 0.83 -12.84 10.84
C PHE A 155 -0.54 -12.19 11.05
N ILE A 156 -0.89 -11.84 12.29
CA ILE A 156 -2.12 -11.09 12.60
C ILE A 156 -2.12 -9.75 11.86
N ALA A 157 -1.04 -8.98 11.94
CA ALA A 157 -0.96 -7.67 11.29
C ALA A 157 -1.04 -7.79 9.76
N VAL A 158 -0.36 -8.77 9.15
CA VAL A 158 -0.47 -9.05 7.71
C VAL A 158 -1.89 -9.45 7.33
N GLY A 159 -2.55 -10.28 8.14
CA GLY A 159 -3.94 -10.69 7.94
C GLY A 159 -4.90 -9.51 7.94
N ILE A 160 -4.79 -8.62 8.94
CA ILE A 160 -5.60 -7.39 9.02
C ILE A 160 -5.35 -6.50 7.80
N VAL A 161 -4.08 -6.26 7.43
CA VAL A 161 -3.74 -5.43 6.26
C VAL A 161 -4.30 -6.02 4.97
N ALA A 162 -4.25 -7.34 4.80
CA ALA A 162 -4.81 -8.03 3.63
C ALA A 162 -6.34 -7.87 3.57
N LEU A 163 -7.05 -8.05 4.69
CA LEU A 163 -8.51 -7.87 4.77
C LEU A 163 -8.92 -6.41 4.49
N CYS A 164 -8.25 -5.44 5.11
CA CYS A 164 -8.49 -4.02 4.86
C CYS A 164 -8.26 -3.64 3.38
N ASN A 165 -7.21 -4.19 2.76
CA ASN A 165 -6.96 -3.98 1.34
C ASN A 165 -8.01 -4.67 0.46
N GLY A 166 -8.44 -5.88 0.81
CA GLY A 166 -9.53 -6.59 0.11
C GLY A 166 -10.80 -5.74 0.08
N TYR A 167 -11.22 -5.21 1.23
CA TYR A 167 -12.38 -4.33 1.35
C TYR A 167 -12.22 -3.04 0.55
N ARG A 168 -11.08 -2.36 0.66
CA ARG A 168 -10.84 -1.08 -0.04
C ARG A 168 -10.76 -1.23 -1.57
N LEU A 169 -10.22 -2.35 -2.05
CA LEU A 169 -10.03 -2.62 -3.47
C LEU A 169 -11.27 -3.24 -4.12
N GLN A 170 -12.22 -3.73 -3.32
CA GLN A 170 -13.47 -4.27 -3.83
C GLN A 170 -14.19 -3.23 -4.69
N ASN A 171 -14.56 -3.62 -5.91
CA ASN A 171 -15.23 -2.79 -6.91
C ASN A 171 -14.46 -1.52 -7.33
N ARG A 172 -13.17 -1.40 -6.97
CA ARG A 172 -12.35 -0.27 -7.39
C ARG A 172 -11.86 -0.50 -8.83
N VAL A 173 -12.02 0.50 -9.68
CA VAL A 173 -11.56 0.47 -11.08
C VAL A 173 -10.04 0.41 -11.14
N VAL A 174 -9.49 -0.57 -11.85
CA VAL A 174 -8.06 -0.68 -12.16
C VAL A 174 -7.74 0.07 -13.44
N ILE A 175 -8.55 -0.18 -14.47
CA ILE A 175 -8.40 0.38 -15.79
C ILE A 175 -9.77 0.44 -16.46
N GLY A 176 -10.04 1.52 -17.17
CA GLY A 176 -11.18 1.60 -18.06
C GLY A 176 -11.08 2.77 -19.02
N VAL A 177 -11.95 2.76 -20.02
CA VAL A 177 -12.05 3.80 -21.04
C VAL A 177 -13.47 4.36 -21.01
N SER A 178 -13.57 5.68 -20.96
CA SER A 178 -14.83 6.44 -21.00
C SER A 178 -14.62 7.62 -21.96
N GLY A 179 -15.27 7.54 -23.14
CA GLY A 179 -15.07 8.51 -24.22
C GLY A 179 -13.60 8.63 -24.64
N GLU A 180 -13.07 9.86 -24.63
CA GLU A 180 -11.66 10.16 -24.94
C GLU A 180 -10.71 10.06 -23.73
N SER A 181 -11.21 9.59 -22.59
CA SER A 181 -10.47 9.54 -21.33
C SER A 181 -10.24 8.11 -20.86
N MET A 182 -9.09 7.91 -20.24
CA MET A 182 -8.72 6.68 -19.56
C MET A 182 -8.81 6.88 -18.04
N ILE A 183 -9.51 5.98 -17.38
CA ILE A 183 -9.58 5.89 -15.93
C ILE A 183 -8.61 4.78 -15.50
N PHE A 184 -7.75 5.06 -14.52
CA PHE A 184 -6.79 4.05 -14.06
C PHE A 184 -6.40 4.21 -12.59
N THR A 185 -6.03 3.10 -11.96
CA THR A 185 -5.44 3.07 -10.62
C THR A 185 -4.04 2.47 -10.71
N PRO A 186 -2.97 3.28 -10.53
CA PRO A 186 -1.59 2.86 -10.82
C PRO A 186 -1.01 1.83 -9.84
N GLY A 187 -1.64 1.62 -8.69
CA GLY A 187 -1.16 0.65 -7.71
C GLY A 187 -2.14 0.46 -6.56
N LEU A 188 -1.88 -0.54 -5.72
CA LEU A 188 -2.79 -0.93 -4.63
C LEU A 188 -3.10 0.27 -3.72
N TYR A 189 -2.09 1.01 -3.25
CA TYR A 189 -2.26 2.14 -2.32
C TYR A 189 -2.47 3.49 -3.01
N ALA A 190 -2.84 3.50 -4.29
CA ALA A 190 -3.09 4.74 -5.04
C ALA A 190 -4.59 5.03 -5.14
N ASP A 191 -4.91 6.31 -5.30
CA ASP A 191 -6.23 6.72 -5.76
C ASP A 191 -6.42 6.39 -7.25
N THR A 192 -7.66 6.54 -7.70
CA THR A 192 -8.02 6.37 -9.11
C THR A 192 -7.95 7.73 -9.77
N TYR A 193 -7.41 7.77 -10.99
CA TYR A 193 -7.14 9.00 -11.73
C TYR A 193 -7.72 8.92 -13.14
N VAL A 194 -7.89 10.09 -13.76
CA VAL A 194 -8.31 10.23 -15.16
C VAL A 194 -7.23 10.95 -15.96
N ILE A 195 -6.95 10.45 -17.16
CA ILE A 195 -6.06 11.08 -18.14
C ILE A 195 -6.64 10.97 -19.56
N PRO A 196 -6.31 11.88 -20.49
CA PRO A 196 -6.70 11.74 -21.89
C PRO A 196 -6.04 10.53 -22.55
N LEU A 197 -6.76 9.79 -23.41
CA LEU A 197 -6.23 8.61 -24.11
C LEU A 197 -4.98 8.92 -24.94
N ARG A 198 -4.94 10.08 -25.59
CA ARG A 198 -3.81 10.57 -26.39
C ARG A 198 -2.48 10.69 -25.62
N ASP A 199 -2.54 10.69 -24.30
CA ASP A 199 -1.40 10.80 -23.41
C ASP A 199 -0.86 9.42 -22.97
N VAL A 200 -1.51 8.34 -23.39
CA VAL A 200 -1.19 6.97 -22.98
C VAL A 200 -0.55 6.22 -24.15
N ILE A 201 0.59 5.59 -23.89
CA ILE A 201 1.33 4.80 -24.87
C ILE A 201 1.48 3.38 -24.33
N LEU A 202 1.17 2.39 -25.17
CA LEU A 202 1.47 0.99 -24.90
C LEU A 202 2.98 0.75 -25.03
N ALA A 203 3.69 0.60 -23.91
CA ALA A 203 5.15 0.51 -23.89
C ALA A 203 5.66 -0.94 -23.99
N GLU A 204 5.00 -1.88 -23.30
CA GLU A 204 5.37 -3.30 -23.33
C GLU A 204 4.11 -4.17 -23.29
N ARG A 205 4.12 -5.27 -24.04
CA ARG A 205 3.05 -6.27 -24.07
C ARG A 205 3.67 -7.65 -23.84
N GLY A 206 3.33 -8.28 -22.72
CA GLY A 206 3.78 -9.63 -22.38
C GLY A 206 2.99 -10.70 -23.15
N SER A 207 3.46 -11.94 -23.08
CA SER A 207 2.78 -13.08 -23.71
C SER A 207 1.31 -13.17 -23.24
N ASN A 208 0.40 -13.34 -24.20
CA ASN A 208 -1.05 -13.44 -23.99
C ASN A 208 -1.65 -12.32 -23.11
N ASP A 209 -1.08 -11.11 -23.18
CA ASP A 209 -1.50 -9.93 -22.43
C ASP A 209 -1.48 -10.11 -20.90
N ALA A 210 -0.74 -11.09 -20.41
CA ALA A 210 -0.67 -11.39 -18.98
C ALA A 210 -0.13 -10.19 -18.18
N LYS A 211 0.74 -9.40 -18.81
CA LYS A 211 1.34 -8.18 -18.27
C LYS A 211 1.42 -7.13 -19.36
N VAL A 212 0.94 -5.93 -19.08
CA VAL A 212 1.00 -4.79 -19.99
C VAL A 212 1.62 -3.60 -19.27
N ARG A 213 2.55 -2.91 -19.92
CA ARG A 213 3.14 -1.68 -19.40
C ARG A 213 2.61 -0.50 -20.20
N LEU A 214 1.96 0.43 -19.51
CA LEU A 214 1.48 1.67 -20.09
C LEU A 214 2.39 2.81 -19.64
N ARG A 215 2.73 3.71 -20.56
CA ARG A 215 3.53 4.90 -20.31
C ARG A 215 2.70 6.14 -20.58
N ILE A 216 2.70 7.05 -19.62
CA ILE A 216 2.03 8.34 -19.72
C ILE A 216 3.05 9.35 -20.26
N ARG A 217 2.74 10.00 -21.39
CA ARG A 217 3.65 10.91 -22.10
C ARG A 217 3.91 12.18 -21.29
N SER A 218 2.87 12.81 -20.73
CA SER A 218 2.96 14.04 -19.93
C SER A 218 3.88 13.93 -18.72
N SER A 219 3.85 12.80 -18.02
CA SER A 219 4.63 12.59 -16.79
C SER A 219 5.85 11.68 -16.98
N GLY A 220 6.01 11.07 -18.16
CA GLY A 220 6.99 10.03 -18.45
C GLY A 220 6.83 8.75 -17.62
N ARG A 221 5.78 8.63 -16.79
CA ARG A 221 5.63 7.54 -15.83
C ARG A 221 5.06 6.31 -16.51
N SER A 222 5.56 5.15 -16.11
CA SER A 222 4.99 3.87 -16.52
C SER A 222 4.27 3.19 -15.37
N PHE A 223 3.14 2.56 -15.65
CA PHE A 223 2.49 1.63 -14.73
C PHE A 223 2.31 0.28 -15.41
N THR A 224 2.33 -0.78 -14.60
CA THR A 224 2.22 -2.16 -15.07
C THR A 224 0.88 -2.72 -14.64
N LEU A 225 0.11 -3.17 -15.61
CA LEU A 225 -1.12 -3.91 -15.42
C LEU A 225 -0.83 -5.39 -15.53
N ARG A 226 -1.43 -6.17 -14.63
CA ARG A 226 -1.38 -7.63 -14.67
C ARG A 226 -2.80 -8.13 -14.80
N LYS A 227 -3.06 -8.93 -15.84
CA LYS A 227 -4.40 -9.44 -16.13
C LYS A 227 -5.02 -10.19 -14.95
N LYS A 228 -4.22 -10.93 -14.19
CA LYS A 228 -4.65 -11.63 -12.96
C LYS A 228 -5.19 -10.73 -11.84
N MET A 229 -4.90 -9.44 -11.88
CA MET A 229 -5.37 -8.45 -10.90
C MET A 229 -6.69 -7.81 -11.34
N LEU A 230 -7.21 -8.16 -12.51
CA LEU A 230 -8.44 -7.61 -13.09
C LEU A 230 -9.63 -8.53 -12.79
N ALA A 231 -10.79 -7.93 -12.54
CA ALA A 231 -12.08 -8.58 -12.39
C ALA A 231 -13.15 -7.78 -13.15
N GLY A 232 -14.18 -8.47 -13.62
CA GLY A 232 -15.27 -7.93 -14.42
C GLY A 232 -15.84 -9.00 -15.34
N ASP A 233 -16.95 -8.70 -16.00
CA ASP A 233 -17.54 -9.59 -16.99
C ASP A 233 -16.62 -9.70 -18.20
N ASP A 234 -16.30 -10.93 -18.59
CA ASP A 234 -15.43 -11.26 -19.72
C ASP A 234 -14.12 -10.44 -19.77
N VAL A 235 -13.32 -10.56 -18.71
CA VAL A 235 -12.02 -9.86 -18.56
C VAL A 235 -11.13 -9.99 -19.81
N ASN A 236 -11.19 -11.10 -20.52
CA ASN A 236 -10.40 -11.31 -21.74
C ASN A 236 -10.81 -10.34 -22.84
N ASN A 237 -12.11 -10.29 -23.16
CA ASN A 237 -12.62 -9.47 -24.24
C ASN A 237 -12.62 -7.98 -23.85
N ALA A 238 -13.02 -7.65 -22.62
CA ALA A 238 -12.98 -6.29 -22.12
C ALA A 238 -11.56 -5.72 -22.08
N PHE A 239 -10.57 -6.49 -21.64
CA PHE A 239 -9.17 -6.04 -21.61
C PHE A 239 -8.62 -5.88 -23.03
N ALA A 240 -8.91 -6.82 -23.93
CA ALA A 240 -8.51 -6.71 -25.34
C ALA A 240 -9.12 -5.48 -26.03
N ALA A 241 -10.40 -5.19 -25.76
CA ALA A 241 -11.09 -4.01 -26.31
C ALA A 241 -10.48 -2.69 -25.80
N ILE A 242 -10.14 -2.62 -24.51
CA ILE A 242 -9.42 -1.47 -23.93
C ILE A 242 -8.06 -1.29 -24.61
N LEU A 243 -7.28 -2.37 -24.77
CA LEU A 243 -5.98 -2.32 -25.44
C LEU A 243 -6.09 -1.91 -26.92
N ALA A 244 -7.13 -2.36 -27.61
CA ALA A 244 -7.39 -1.96 -28.99
C ALA A 244 -7.65 -0.45 -29.10
N LYS A 245 -8.50 0.11 -28.24
CA LYS A 245 -8.73 1.57 -28.19
C LYS A 245 -7.47 2.38 -27.87
N LEU A 246 -6.56 1.83 -27.06
CA LEU A 246 -5.27 2.46 -26.74
C LEU A 246 -4.26 2.39 -27.90
N SER A 247 -4.45 1.49 -28.87
CA SER A 247 -3.57 1.34 -30.03
C SER A 247 -3.99 2.19 -31.23
N THR A 248 -5.22 2.69 -31.24
CA THR A 248 -5.80 3.48 -32.33
C THR A 248 -5.64 4.99 -32.16
N VAL A 249 -5.15 5.46 -31.01
CA VAL A 249 -4.96 6.88 -30.65
C VAL A 249 -3.47 7.22 -30.67
#